data_AF-A0A931Z901-F1
#
_entry.id   AF-A0A931Z901-F1
#
_cell.length_a   1.000
_cell.length_b   1.000
_cell.length_c   1.000
_cell.angle_alpha   90.00
_cell.angle_beta   90.00
_cell.angle_gamma   90.00
#
_symmetry.space_group_name_H-M   'P 1'
#
loop_
_entity.id
_entity.type
_entity.pdbx_description
1 polymer ?
#
loop_
_entity_poly.entity_id
_entity_poly.type
_entity_poly.pdbx_seq_one_letter_code
_entity_poly.pdbx_strand_id
1 'polypeptide(L)'
;MSKADKSPKAETKLAPAANTARDKNLELAVSSITKQFGEGSIMRLGSNTKMKVETLSTGSLAIDLMLGVGGLPKGRIIEIYGPESSGKTTFCLSVIAEAQRQGGLAAFIDVEHALDPKYAKVVGVNLDDLLVSQPDSGEDALNIMETLIRSNSIDVIILDSVAALTTKAELDGQMGDATVGAQARLMSQAMRRLTAVVSKTNCICIFTNQIREKIGVMFGNPETTSGGRALKFFSSIRLDIRRKDQLKTPDGKVIGNRTKIKVVKNKVAPPFTECEFDIMYDEGISAMGSLLDLGLEHKVLEKKGAWIAFNGELVGQGREAAKDALKQNPQLAEKIKSTILEKAQIKPGDPAAGANEE
;
A
#
# COMPACT_ATOMS: atom_id res chain seq x y z
N MET A 1 -40.08 65.04 -22.60
CA MET A 1 -39.15 64.00 -23.10
C MET A 1 -37.76 64.28 -22.56
N SER A 2 -37.25 63.39 -21.70
CA SER A 2 -35.85 63.15 -21.34
C SER A 2 -34.92 64.37 -21.09
N LYS A 3 -34.74 64.74 -19.81
CA LYS A 3 -33.42 65.03 -19.21
C LYS A 3 -33.52 65.30 -17.69
N ALA A 4 -32.57 64.69 -16.99
CA ALA A 4 -32.00 65.04 -15.69
C ALA A 4 -32.92 65.07 -14.45
N ASP A 5 -32.65 64.15 -13.51
CA ASP A 5 -32.48 64.58 -12.13
C ASP A 5 -31.32 63.82 -11.46
N LYS A 6 -30.45 64.59 -10.80
CA LYS A 6 -29.33 64.13 -9.99
C LYS A 6 -29.75 64.28 -8.53
N SER A 7 -29.64 63.24 -7.73
CA SER A 7 -29.51 63.33 -6.27
C SER A 7 -28.76 62.12 -5.71
N PRO A 8 -28.04 62.28 -4.57
CA PRO A 8 -26.75 61.63 -4.36
C PRO A 8 -26.74 60.46 -3.35
N LYS A 9 -25.69 59.65 -3.47
CA LYS A 9 -25.02 58.80 -2.46
C LYS A 9 -25.76 58.48 -1.15
N ALA A 10 -26.03 57.19 -0.99
CA ALA A 10 -25.87 56.51 0.30
C ALA A 10 -25.00 55.25 0.08
N GLU A 11 -23.67 55.44 0.12
CA GLU A 11 -22.72 54.35 0.33
C GLU A 11 -22.97 53.77 1.72
N THR A 12 -23.75 52.69 1.81
CA THR A 12 -23.80 51.90 3.04
C THR A 12 -22.66 50.88 2.96
N LYS A 13 -21.49 51.28 3.48
CA LYS A 13 -20.40 50.36 3.84
C LYS A 13 -20.93 49.38 4.88
N LEU A 14 -21.37 48.19 4.44
CA LEU A 14 -21.56 47.05 5.33
C LEU A 14 -20.16 46.50 5.70
N ALA A 15 -19.92 46.50 7.01
CA ALA A 15 -18.61 46.53 7.64
C ALA A 15 -17.92 45.15 7.80
N PRO A 16 -16.59 45.12 8.02
CA PRO A 16 -15.77 43.92 8.31
C PRO A 16 -16.07 43.16 9.62
N ALA A 17 -17.03 43.62 10.44
CA ALA A 17 -17.24 43.16 11.82
C ALA A 17 -17.91 41.76 11.93
N ALA A 18 -18.67 41.34 10.91
CA ALA A 18 -19.34 40.04 10.92
C ALA A 18 -18.37 38.86 10.82
N ASN A 19 -17.23 39.05 10.13
CA ASN A 19 -16.18 38.02 10.06
C ASN A 19 -15.46 37.86 11.40
N THR A 20 -15.21 38.95 12.12
CA THR A 20 -14.44 38.92 13.38
C THR A 20 -15.18 38.21 14.52
N ALA A 21 -16.50 38.40 14.64
CA ALA A 21 -17.31 37.69 15.64
C ALA A 21 -17.46 36.18 15.31
N ARG A 22 -17.60 35.86 14.02
CA ARG A 22 -17.65 34.47 13.54
C ARG A 22 -16.33 33.75 13.76
N ASP A 23 -15.20 34.41 13.50
CA ASP A 23 -13.86 33.87 13.71
C ASP A 23 -13.57 33.66 15.20
N LYS A 24 -13.97 34.60 16.06
CA LYS A 24 -13.81 34.46 17.52
C LYS A 24 -14.64 33.31 18.09
N ASN A 25 -15.89 33.17 17.64
CA ASN A 25 -16.75 32.04 18.06
C ASN A 25 -16.20 30.70 17.55
N LEU A 26 -15.64 30.68 16.34
CA LEU A 26 -14.98 29.50 15.79
C LEU A 26 -13.71 29.14 16.57
N GLU A 27 -12.90 30.11 16.97
CA GLU A 27 -11.71 29.88 17.80
C GLU A 27 -12.06 29.37 19.20
N LEU A 28 -13.11 29.91 19.83
CA LEU A 28 -13.62 29.41 21.10
C LEU A 28 -14.14 27.97 20.99
N ALA A 29 -14.87 27.65 19.92
CA ALA A 29 -15.34 26.30 19.65
C ALA A 29 -14.16 25.34 19.42
N VAL A 30 -13.18 25.73 18.59
CA VAL A 30 -11.95 24.95 18.34
C VAL A 30 -11.18 24.73 19.64
N SER A 31 -10.98 25.77 20.45
CA SER A 31 -10.29 25.68 21.75
C SER A 31 -11.03 24.77 22.73
N SER A 32 -12.37 24.88 22.79
CA SER A 32 -13.19 24.01 23.63
C SER A 32 -13.10 22.55 23.20
N ILE A 33 -13.15 22.29 21.89
CA ILE A 33 -13.01 20.93 21.33
C ILE A 33 -11.62 20.38 21.63
N THR A 34 -10.55 21.14 21.40
CA THR A 34 -9.17 20.74 21.72
C THR A 34 -8.99 20.47 23.22
N LYS A 35 -9.59 21.28 24.09
CA LYS A 35 -9.52 21.07 25.56
C LYS A 35 -10.28 19.82 26.01
N GLN A 36 -11.41 19.50 25.38
CA GLN A 36 -12.22 18.34 25.73
C GLN A 36 -11.71 17.03 25.12
N PHE A 37 -11.16 17.08 23.90
CA PHE A 37 -10.85 15.89 23.09
C PHE A 37 -9.36 15.73 22.75
N GLY A 38 -8.50 16.66 23.19
CA GLY A 38 -7.04 16.61 23.03
C GLY A 38 -6.52 17.38 21.82
N GLU A 39 -5.20 17.63 21.79
CA GLU A 39 -4.55 18.24 20.63
C GLU A 39 -4.74 17.40 19.36
N GLY A 40 -5.10 18.06 18.25
CA GLY A 40 -5.35 17.40 16.96
C GLY A 40 -6.78 16.89 16.74
N SER A 41 -7.69 17.04 17.72
CA SER A 41 -9.10 16.65 17.57
C SER A 41 -9.88 17.47 16.55
N ILE A 42 -9.46 18.72 16.30
CA ILE A 42 -9.99 19.59 15.26
C ILE A 42 -8.88 20.53 14.75
N MET A 43 -8.70 20.59 13.43
CA MET A 43 -7.65 21.39 12.81
C MET A 43 -8.12 21.96 11.47
N ARG A 44 -7.55 23.09 11.05
CA ARG A 44 -7.79 23.63 9.70
C ARG A 44 -6.96 22.83 8.69
N LEU A 45 -7.60 22.34 7.64
CA LEU A 45 -6.97 21.45 6.65
C LEU A 45 -5.80 22.14 5.91
N GLY A 46 -5.92 23.44 5.63
CA GLY A 46 -4.92 24.24 4.89
C GLY A 46 -3.75 24.77 5.71
N SER A 47 -3.78 24.71 7.05
CA SER A 47 -2.65 25.12 7.91
C SER A 47 -1.65 23.98 8.14
N ASN A 48 -1.85 22.83 7.51
CA ASN A 48 -1.02 21.65 7.69
C ASN A 48 -0.02 21.49 6.53
N THR A 49 1.16 22.07 6.67
CA THR A 49 2.32 21.77 5.80
C THR A 49 2.85 20.34 5.96
N LYS A 50 2.31 19.53 6.90
CA LYS A 50 2.68 18.12 7.13
C LYS A 50 1.85 17.08 6.35
N MET A 51 0.99 17.44 5.39
CA MET A 51 0.28 16.41 4.59
C MET A 51 1.14 15.76 3.50
N LYS A 52 2.46 15.61 3.70
CA LYS A 52 3.21 14.56 3.01
C LYS A 52 2.87 13.25 3.72
N VAL A 53 2.13 12.39 3.03
CA VAL A 53 1.83 11.04 3.52
C VAL A 53 3.17 10.32 3.67
N GLU A 54 3.56 10.01 4.90
CA GLU A 54 4.76 9.22 5.15
C GLU A 54 4.55 7.80 4.61
N THR A 55 5.55 7.27 3.91
CA THR A 55 5.47 5.98 3.23
C THR A 55 6.63 5.06 3.60
N LEU A 56 6.42 3.77 3.39
CA LEU A 56 7.43 2.72 3.41
C LEU A 56 7.53 2.10 2.01
N SER A 57 8.75 1.91 1.49
CA SER A 57 8.96 1.24 0.20
C SER A 57 8.43 -0.18 0.23
N THR A 58 7.96 -0.68 -0.91
CA THR A 58 7.61 -2.10 -1.05
C THR A 58 8.79 -2.98 -1.47
N GLY A 59 9.99 -2.41 -1.65
CA GLY A 59 11.17 -3.08 -2.22
C GLY A 59 11.18 -3.11 -3.75
N SER A 60 10.18 -2.50 -4.40
CA SER A 60 10.15 -2.32 -5.85
C SER A 60 9.78 -0.89 -6.21
N LEU A 61 10.71 -0.23 -6.91
CA LEU A 61 10.48 1.12 -7.41
C LEU A 61 9.24 1.21 -8.31
N ALA A 62 8.97 0.18 -9.11
CA ALA A 62 7.80 0.15 -9.99
C ALA A 62 6.50 0.17 -9.19
N ILE A 63 6.42 -0.61 -8.11
CA ILE A 63 5.26 -0.62 -7.23
C ILE A 63 5.14 0.72 -6.50
N ASP A 64 6.25 1.23 -5.95
CA ASP A 64 6.27 2.50 -5.21
C ASP A 64 5.78 3.68 -6.06
N LEU A 65 6.20 3.75 -7.33
CA LEU A 65 5.75 4.76 -8.28
C LEU A 65 4.27 4.56 -8.66
N MET A 66 3.86 3.31 -8.93
CA MET A 66 2.47 2.97 -9.23
C MET A 66 1.51 3.37 -8.08
N LEU A 67 1.95 3.30 -6.82
CA LEU A 67 1.17 3.73 -5.66
C LEU A 67 0.96 5.26 -5.60
N GLY A 68 1.76 6.04 -6.34
CA GLY A 68 1.61 7.49 -6.51
C GLY A 68 2.07 8.35 -5.34
N VAL A 69 2.45 7.73 -4.22
CA VAL A 69 3.01 8.41 -3.04
C VAL A 69 4.42 7.90 -2.67
N GLY A 70 5.00 7.04 -3.51
CA GLY A 70 6.35 6.51 -3.31
C GLY A 70 6.45 5.38 -2.28
N GLY A 71 5.37 4.62 -2.08
CA GLY A 71 5.35 3.47 -1.17
C GLY A 71 3.99 3.27 -0.48
N LEU A 72 3.95 2.36 0.49
CA LEU A 72 2.77 2.10 1.32
C LEU A 72 2.63 3.18 2.40
N PRO A 73 1.45 3.80 2.56
CA PRO A 73 1.24 4.88 3.51
C PRO A 73 1.20 4.36 4.95
N LYS A 74 1.98 4.98 5.84
CA LYS A 74 1.99 4.71 7.28
C LYS A 74 0.65 5.03 7.94
N GLY A 75 0.32 4.29 9.00
CA GLY A 75 -0.92 4.46 9.75
C GLY A 75 -2.18 4.09 8.95
N ARG A 76 -2.06 3.16 7.99
CA ARG A 76 -3.18 2.73 7.12
C ARG A 76 -3.31 1.22 7.05
N ILE A 77 -4.54 0.80 6.73
CA ILE A 77 -4.89 -0.58 6.39
C ILE A 77 -4.76 -0.77 4.88
N ILE A 78 -4.10 -1.84 4.46
CA ILE A 78 -3.96 -2.29 3.06
C ILE A 78 -4.50 -3.70 2.95
N GLU A 79 -5.21 -3.98 1.85
CA GLU A 79 -5.57 -5.36 1.48
C GLU A 79 -4.81 -5.74 0.22
N ILE A 80 -4.11 -6.87 0.23
CA ILE A 80 -3.56 -7.51 -0.96
C ILE A 80 -4.28 -8.83 -1.19
N TYR A 81 -4.86 -9.00 -2.38
CA TYR A 81 -5.62 -10.20 -2.70
C TYR A 81 -5.28 -10.70 -4.10
N GLY A 82 -5.52 -11.98 -4.34
CA GLY A 82 -5.16 -12.61 -5.59
C GLY A 82 -5.26 -14.14 -5.52
N PRO A 83 -5.07 -14.82 -6.66
CA PRO A 83 -5.03 -16.28 -6.72
C PRO A 83 -3.95 -16.88 -5.82
N GLU A 84 -4.02 -18.18 -5.57
CA GLU A 84 -2.92 -18.91 -4.92
C GLU A 84 -1.62 -18.75 -5.74
N SER A 85 -0.47 -18.76 -5.04
CA SER A 85 0.85 -18.62 -5.67
C SER A 85 1.03 -17.33 -6.51
N SER A 86 0.21 -16.30 -6.30
CA SER A 86 0.32 -15.03 -7.01
C SER A 86 1.39 -14.08 -6.46
N GLY A 87 2.00 -14.42 -5.31
CA GLY A 87 3.05 -13.61 -4.68
C GLY A 87 2.59 -12.72 -3.51
N LYS A 88 1.37 -12.93 -2.97
CA LYS A 88 0.84 -12.16 -1.81
C LYS A 88 1.79 -12.18 -0.60
N THR A 89 2.19 -13.37 -0.16
CA THR A 89 3.09 -13.54 0.98
C THR A 89 4.48 -13.00 0.66
N THR A 90 5.01 -13.24 -0.55
CA THR A 90 6.29 -12.64 -0.98
C THR A 90 6.27 -11.10 -0.94
N PHE A 91 5.17 -10.47 -1.37
CA PHE A 91 4.99 -9.03 -1.25
C PHE A 91 5.02 -8.57 0.21
N CYS A 92 4.34 -9.29 1.10
CA CYS A 92 4.34 -8.96 2.53
C CYS A 92 5.74 -9.10 3.15
N LEU A 93 6.47 -10.17 2.81
CA LEU A 93 7.85 -10.39 3.25
C LEU A 93 8.80 -9.31 2.73
N SER A 94 8.61 -8.85 1.49
CA SER A 94 9.37 -7.73 0.92
C SER A 94 9.16 -6.45 1.73
N VAL A 95 7.90 -6.12 2.06
CA VAL A 95 7.58 -4.94 2.89
C VAL A 95 8.17 -5.05 4.29
N ILE A 96 8.13 -6.24 4.90
CA ILE A 96 8.79 -6.50 6.19
C ILE A 96 10.30 -6.25 6.10
N ALA A 97 10.96 -6.80 5.08
CA ALA A 97 12.40 -6.63 4.88
C ALA A 97 12.78 -5.14 4.72
N GLU A 98 11.97 -4.36 3.99
CA GLU A 98 12.16 -2.91 3.89
C GLU A 98 12.00 -2.19 5.23
N ALA A 99 10.99 -2.54 6.02
CA ALA A 99 10.79 -1.95 7.36
C ALA A 99 11.98 -2.23 8.27
N GLN A 100 12.43 -3.48 8.33
CA GLN A 100 13.56 -3.90 9.16
C GLN A 100 14.87 -3.23 8.70
N ARG A 101 15.08 -3.04 7.40
CA ARG A 101 16.25 -2.31 6.89
C ARG A 101 16.30 -0.85 7.34
N GLN A 102 15.14 -0.26 7.62
CA GLN A 102 15.04 1.09 8.20
C GLN A 102 15.08 1.10 9.74
N GLY A 103 15.37 -0.05 10.37
CA GLY A 103 15.39 -0.22 11.82
C GLY A 103 14.01 -0.34 12.47
N GLY A 104 12.95 -0.53 11.66
CA GLY A 104 11.59 -0.71 12.14
C GLY A 104 11.29 -2.14 12.58
N LEU A 105 10.23 -2.30 13.38
CA LEU A 105 9.78 -3.61 13.86
C LEU A 105 8.61 -4.14 13.04
N ALA A 106 8.59 -5.45 12.83
CA ALA A 106 7.58 -6.13 12.05
C ALA A 106 6.94 -7.30 12.82
N ALA A 107 5.66 -7.52 12.56
CA ALA A 107 4.91 -8.67 13.07
C ALA A 107 4.16 -9.40 11.95
N PHE A 108 4.12 -10.72 12.05
CA PHE A 108 3.43 -11.60 11.12
C PHE A 108 2.44 -12.51 11.88
N ILE A 109 1.15 -12.31 11.62
CA ILE A 109 0.07 -13.14 12.16
C ILE A 109 -0.23 -14.22 11.11
N ASP A 110 0.38 -15.39 11.29
CA ASP A 110 0.30 -16.54 10.39
C ASP A 110 -0.87 -17.43 10.79
N VAL A 111 -2.04 -17.13 10.22
CA VAL A 111 -3.28 -17.91 10.41
C VAL A 111 -3.34 -19.08 9.43
N GLU A 112 -2.64 -18.99 8.29
CA GLU A 112 -2.53 -20.10 7.33
C GLU A 112 -1.52 -21.18 7.75
N HIS A 113 -0.70 -20.93 8.79
CA HIS A 113 0.39 -21.80 9.23
C HIS A 113 1.36 -22.16 8.09
N ALA A 114 1.57 -21.22 7.16
CA ALA A 114 2.23 -21.46 5.88
C ALA A 114 3.51 -20.62 5.68
N LEU A 115 3.91 -19.84 6.69
CA LEU A 115 5.13 -19.05 6.61
C LEU A 115 6.37 -19.96 6.60
N ASP A 116 7.17 -19.91 5.52
CA ASP A 116 8.47 -20.57 5.44
C ASP A 116 9.60 -19.62 5.89
N PRO A 117 10.26 -19.88 7.04
CA PRO A 117 11.36 -19.04 7.51
C PRO A 117 12.56 -19.02 6.56
N LYS A 118 12.82 -20.13 5.84
CA LYS A 118 13.95 -20.20 4.90
C LYS A 118 13.72 -19.24 3.74
N TYR A 119 12.52 -19.25 3.16
CA TYR A 119 12.17 -18.33 2.09
C TYR A 119 12.08 -16.88 2.58
N ALA A 120 11.56 -16.62 3.78
CA ALA A 120 11.57 -15.28 4.37
C ALA A 120 13.00 -14.70 4.47
N LYS A 121 13.97 -15.51 4.88
CA LYS A 121 15.38 -15.13 4.89
C LYS A 121 15.93 -14.83 3.50
N VAL A 122 15.53 -15.59 2.48
CA VAL A 122 15.89 -15.34 1.07
C VAL A 122 15.38 -13.99 0.57
N VAL A 123 14.16 -13.59 0.96
CA VAL A 123 13.59 -12.27 0.65
C VAL A 123 14.30 -11.13 1.41
N GLY A 124 15.10 -11.46 2.43
CA GLY A 124 15.87 -10.49 3.21
C GLY A 124 15.24 -10.10 4.54
N VAL A 125 14.27 -10.88 5.03
CA VAL A 125 13.68 -10.68 6.36
C VAL A 125 14.69 -11.09 7.43
N ASN A 126 14.89 -10.22 8.44
CA ASN A 126 15.59 -10.58 9.65
C ASN A 126 14.66 -11.41 10.54
N LEU A 127 14.93 -12.72 10.64
CA LEU A 127 14.10 -13.65 11.40
C LEU A 127 14.22 -13.44 12.91
N ASP A 128 15.37 -12.96 13.40
CA ASP A 128 15.61 -12.80 14.85
C ASP A 128 14.74 -11.68 15.44
N ASP A 129 14.44 -10.67 14.63
CA ASP A 129 13.63 -9.50 15.02
C ASP A 129 12.17 -9.59 14.53
N LEU A 130 11.78 -10.66 13.83
CA LEU A 130 10.41 -10.82 13.34
C LEU A 130 9.52 -11.44 14.42
N LEU A 131 8.50 -10.71 14.85
CA LEU A 131 7.48 -11.26 15.73
C LEU A 131 6.52 -12.13 14.92
N VAL A 132 6.41 -13.42 15.24
CA VAL A 132 5.47 -14.33 14.59
C VAL A 132 4.44 -14.81 15.60
N SER A 133 3.17 -14.78 15.22
CA SER A 133 2.07 -15.34 16.00
C SER A 133 1.28 -16.32 15.14
N GLN A 134 1.01 -17.50 15.67
CA GLN A 134 0.17 -18.54 15.06
C GLN A 134 -1.05 -18.79 15.94
N PRO A 135 -2.09 -17.95 15.84
CA PRO A 135 -3.25 -17.99 16.71
C PRO A 135 -4.21 -19.12 16.30
N ASP A 136 -4.88 -19.72 17.29
CA ASP A 136 -5.85 -20.79 17.04
C ASP A 136 -7.17 -20.28 16.45
N SER A 137 -7.56 -19.03 16.74
CA SER A 137 -8.82 -18.43 16.30
C SER A 137 -8.67 -17.04 15.69
N GLY A 138 -9.63 -16.66 14.86
CA GLY A 138 -9.67 -15.35 14.23
C GLY A 138 -9.86 -14.20 15.23
N GLU A 139 -10.62 -14.43 16.31
CA GLU A 139 -10.74 -13.47 17.41
C GLU A 139 -9.38 -13.23 18.08
N ASP A 140 -8.62 -14.29 18.37
CA ASP A 140 -7.32 -14.16 19.00
C ASP A 140 -6.31 -13.49 18.06
N ALA A 141 -6.30 -13.87 16.77
CA ALA A 141 -5.49 -13.22 15.74
C ALA A 141 -5.68 -11.69 15.72
N LEU A 142 -6.93 -11.23 15.69
CA LEU A 142 -7.27 -9.82 15.60
C LEU A 142 -7.01 -9.07 16.92
N ASN A 143 -7.18 -9.73 18.08
CA ASN A 143 -6.85 -9.14 19.38
C ASN A 143 -5.33 -8.99 19.58
N ILE A 144 -4.54 -9.99 19.17
CA ILE A 144 -3.08 -9.92 19.17
C ILE A 144 -2.63 -8.77 18.27
N MET A 145 -3.16 -8.72 17.05
CA MET A 145 -2.89 -7.65 16.09
C MET A 145 -3.19 -6.26 16.68
N GLU A 146 -4.36 -6.07 17.29
CA GLU A 146 -4.72 -4.79 17.92
C GLU A 146 -3.79 -4.41 19.08
N THR A 147 -3.41 -5.39 19.91
CA THR A 147 -2.50 -5.18 21.05
C THR A 147 -1.12 -4.72 20.57
N LEU A 148 -0.59 -5.39 19.55
CA LEU A 148 0.68 -5.03 18.92
C LEU A 148 0.65 -3.63 18.30
N ILE A 149 -0.42 -3.28 17.57
CA ILE A 149 -0.55 -1.93 17.00
C ILE A 149 -0.65 -0.88 18.13
N ARG A 150 -1.41 -1.16 19.19
CA ARG A 150 -1.60 -0.24 20.32
C ARG A 150 -0.32 0.03 21.11
N SER A 151 0.65 -0.88 21.06
CA SER A 151 1.99 -0.66 21.62
C SER A 151 2.75 0.49 20.93
N ASN A 152 2.30 0.90 19.73
CA ASN A 152 2.94 1.91 18.88
C ASN A 152 4.43 1.63 18.60
N SER A 153 4.84 0.36 18.71
CA SER A 153 6.22 -0.07 18.48
C SER A 153 6.38 -0.84 17.16
N ILE A 154 5.28 -1.22 16.50
CA ILE A 154 5.30 -2.00 15.25
C ILE A 154 5.09 -1.08 14.05
N ASP A 155 6.03 -1.11 13.10
CA ASP A 155 5.96 -0.35 11.85
C ASP A 155 5.15 -1.09 10.78
N VAL A 156 5.24 -2.43 10.73
CA VAL A 156 4.48 -3.25 9.77
C VAL A 156 3.88 -4.46 10.47
N ILE A 157 2.59 -4.71 10.27
CA ILE A 157 1.93 -5.92 10.72
C ILE A 157 1.15 -6.57 9.58
N ILE A 158 1.38 -7.87 9.39
CA ILE A 158 0.73 -8.68 8.36
C ILE A 158 -0.25 -9.64 9.03
N LEU A 159 -1.43 -9.81 8.44
CA LEU A 159 -2.32 -10.92 8.73
C LEU A 159 -2.46 -11.79 7.47
N ASP A 160 -1.95 -13.02 7.55
CA ASP A 160 -1.95 -14.00 6.45
C ASP A 160 -2.72 -15.27 6.88
N SER A 161 -3.98 -15.48 6.49
CA SER A 161 -4.85 -14.63 5.66
C SER A 161 -6.24 -14.47 6.24
N VAL A 162 -6.98 -13.47 5.73
CA VAL A 162 -8.37 -13.23 6.11
C VAL A 162 -9.27 -14.44 5.84
N ALA A 163 -8.97 -15.22 4.80
CA ALA A 163 -9.78 -16.38 4.45
C ALA A 163 -9.70 -17.48 5.53
N ALA A 164 -8.58 -17.55 6.25
CA ALA A 164 -8.31 -18.53 7.32
C ALA A 164 -8.79 -18.07 8.71
N LEU A 165 -9.37 -16.87 8.85
CA LEU A 165 -9.91 -16.39 10.12
C LEU A 165 -11.19 -17.15 10.52
N THR A 166 -11.01 -18.32 11.12
CA THR A 166 -12.07 -19.15 11.68
C THR A 166 -12.46 -18.64 13.06
N THR A 167 -13.76 -18.45 13.30
CA THR A 167 -14.24 -17.98 14.61
C THR A 167 -14.16 -19.07 15.68
N LYS A 168 -14.05 -18.71 16.95
CA LYS A 168 -14.10 -19.70 18.06
C LYS A 168 -15.34 -20.58 18.00
N ALA A 169 -16.49 -19.97 17.69
CA ALA A 169 -17.75 -20.71 17.54
C ALA A 169 -17.72 -21.73 16.38
N GLU A 170 -16.96 -21.46 15.31
CA GLU A 170 -16.75 -22.41 14.21
C GLU A 170 -15.79 -23.54 14.59
N LEU A 171 -14.78 -23.26 15.42
CA LEU A 171 -13.82 -24.26 15.91
C LEU A 171 -14.46 -25.23 16.92
N ASP A 172 -15.32 -24.71 17.80
CA ASP A 172 -16.02 -25.51 18.80
C ASP A 172 -17.22 -26.28 18.21
N GLY A 173 -17.66 -25.89 17.01
CA GLY A 173 -18.78 -26.50 16.29
C GLY A 173 -18.41 -27.80 15.56
N GLN A 174 -19.41 -28.46 14.98
CA GLN A 174 -19.21 -29.65 14.14
C GLN A 174 -19.17 -29.29 12.66
N MET A 175 -18.47 -30.11 11.87
CA MET A 175 -18.49 -29.97 10.41
C MET A 175 -19.92 -30.10 9.88
N GLY A 176 -20.40 -29.05 9.22
CA GLY A 176 -21.76 -28.95 8.70
C GLY A 176 -22.68 -28.01 9.48
N ASP A 177 -22.23 -27.51 10.63
CA ASP A 177 -22.96 -26.48 11.37
C ASP A 177 -23.04 -25.17 10.56
N ALA A 178 -24.22 -24.55 10.56
CA ALA A 178 -24.46 -23.33 9.79
C ALA A 178 -23.88 -22.10 10.50
N THR A 179 -22.70 -21.65 10.09
CA THR A 179 -22.03 -20.45 10.63
C THR A 179 -22.04 -19.27 9.65
N VAL A 180 -23.17 -19.12 8.93
CA VAL A 180 -23.29 -18.16 7.83
C VAL A 180 -22.95 -16.74 8.28
N GLY A 181 -21.88 -16.18 7.70
CA GLY A 181 -21.46 -14.81 7.92
C GLY A 181 -20.77 -14.54 9.27
N ALA A 182 -20.36 -15.56 10.02
CA ALA A 182 -19.58 -15.39 11.25
C ALA A 182 -18.29 -14.58 11.01
N GLN A 183 -17.46 -15.02 10.06
CA GLN A 183 -16.23 -14.32 9.66
C GLN A 183 -16.48 -12.87 9.20
N ALA A 184 -17.56 -12.61 8.46
CA ALA A 184 -17.91 -11.26 8.00
C ALA A 184 -18.29 -10.32 9.15
N ARG A 185 -18.98 -10.83 10.17
CA ARG A 185 -19.30 -10.07 11.40
C ARG A 185 -18.05 -9.79 12.22
N LEU A 186 -17.20 -10.80 12.41
CA LEU A 186 -15.90 -10.66 13.08
C LEU A 186 -15.06 -9.55 12.43
N MET A 187 -14.87 -9.63 11.11
CA MET A 187 -14.13 -8.61 10.36
C MET A 187 -14.76 -7.22 10.47
N SER A 188 -16.09 -7.12 10.43
CA SER A 188 -16.79 -5.82 10.58
C SER A 188 -16.59 -5.19 11.96
N GLN A 189 -16.50 -6.00 13.01
CA GLN A 189 -16.18 -5.53 14.36
C GLN A 189 -14.70 -5.13 14.47
N ALA A 190 -13.80 -5.99 13.99
CA ALA A 190 -12.37 -5.76 14.06
C ALA A 190 -11.93 -4.54 13.26
N MET A 191 -12.41 -4.35 12.02
CA MET A 191 -12.04 -3.20 11.20
C MET A 191 -12.44 -1.87 11.84
N ARG A 192 -13.57 -1.81 12.55
CA ARG A 192 -13.98 -0.60 13.28
C ARG A 192 -13.00 -0.26 14.42
N ARG A 193 -12.51 -1.27 15.14
CA ARG A 193 -11.52 -1.09 16.23
C ARG A 193 -10.14 -0.75 15.66
N LEU A 194 -9.65 -1.57 14.75
CA LEU A 194 -8.31 -1.45 14.17
C LEU A 194 -8.12 -0.14 13.42
N THR A 195 -9.09 0.33 12.64
CA THR A 195 -8.95 1.60 11.89
C THR A 195 -8.67 2.78 12.82
N ALA A 196 -9.34 2.83 13.98
CA ALA A 196 -9.18 3.91 14.94
C ALA A 196 -7.82 3.89 15.66
N VAL A 197 -7.23 2.70 15.82
CA VAL A 197 -5.90 2.54 16.44
C VAL A 197 -4.82 2.78 15.40
N VAL A 198 -4.90 2.12 14.25
CA VAL A 198 -3.94 2.23 13.14
C VAL A 198 -3.75 3.69 12.71
N SER A 199 -4.81 4.48 12.59
CA SER A 199 -4.72 5.89 12.18
C SER A 199 -3.99 6.81 13.16
N LYS A 200 -3.76 6.35 14.39
CA LYS A 200 -3.03 7.10 15.45
C LYS A 200 -1.59 6.63 15.61
N THR A 201 -1.19 5.64 14.82
CA THR A 201 0.15 5.03 14.85
C THR A 201 0.79 5.18 13.47
N ASN A 202 2.09 4.90 13.39
CA ASN A 202 2.79 4.81 12.11
C ASN A 202 2.73 3.40 11.49
N CYS A 203 1.98 2.48 12.10
CA CYS A 203 1.90 1.09 11.67
C CYS A 203 1.17 0.94 10.32
N ILE A 204 1.79 0.21 9.40
CA ILE A 204 1.22 -0.27 8.15
C ILE A 204 0.61 -1.64 8.41
N CYS A 205 -0.69 -1.75 8.21
CA CYS A 205 -1.46 -2.95 8.53
C CYS A 205 -1.90 -3.63 7.23
N ILE A 206 -1.33 -4.78 6.90
CA ILE A 206 -1.59 -5.49 5.64
C ILE A 206 -2.38 -6.76 5.92
N PHE A 207 -3.50 -6.92 5.21
CA PHE A 207 -4.27 -8.15 5.18
C PHE A 207 -4.06 -8.83 3.83
N THR A 208 -3.63 -10.09 3.85
CA THR A 208 -3.73 -10.92 2.66
C THR A 208 -5.13 -11.51 2.55
N ASN A 209 -5.61 -11.70 1.33
CA ASN A 209 -6.91 -12.31 1.10
C ASN A 209 -6.91 -13.17 -0.15
N GLN A 210 -7.83 -14.12 -0.19
CA GLN A 210 -8.01 -15.01 -1.33
C GLN A 210 -9.18 -14.55 -2.20
N ILE A 211 -9.13 -14.91 -3.49
CA ILE A 211 -10.25 -14.76 -4.39
C ILE A 211 -11.24 -15.91 -4.15
N ARG A 212 -12.53 -15.58 -4.16
CA ARG A 212 -13.66 -16.50 -4.20
C ARG A 212 -14.60 -16.05 -5.31
N GLU A 213 -15.42 -16.96 -5.82
CA GLU A 213 -16.44 -16.62 -6.82
C GLU A 213 -17.82 -16.54 -6.18
N LYS A 214 -18.62 -15.55 -6.58
CA LYS A 214 -20.03 -15.48 -6.21
C LYS A 214 -20.85 -16.38 -7.13
N ILE A 215 -21.46 -17.40 -6.55
CA ILE A 215 -22.41 -18.26 -7.26
C ILE A 215 -23.61 -17.42 -7.74
N GLY A 216 -24.03 -17.64 -8.99
CA GLY A 216 -25.22 -17.02 -9.57
C GLY A 216 -25.02 -15.66 -10.26
N VAL A 217 -23.78 -15.19 -10.42
CA VAL A 217 -23.48 -13.99 -11.22
C VAL A 217 -23.41 -14.37 -12.70
N MET A 218 -24.43 -13.99 -13.48
CA MET A 218 -24.48 -14.23 -14.94
C MET A 218 -23.85 -13.10 -15.78
N PHE A 219 -23.63 -11.92 -15.19
CA PHE A 219 -23.06 -10.75 -15.88
C PHE A 219 -22.12 -9.97 -14.95
N GLY A 220 -20.97 -9.56 -15.47
CA GLY A 220 -19.92 -8.84 -14.72
C GLY A 220 -18.84 -9.75 -14.13
N ASN A 221 -18.00 -9.20 -13.25
CA ASN A 221 -16.93 -9.95 -12.59
C ASN A 221 -17.49 -10.73 -11.38
N PRO A 222 -17.43 -12.09 -11.37
CA PRO A 222 -17.91 -12.91 -10.25
C PRO A 222 -16.96 -12.90 -9.04
N GLU A 223 -15.73 -12.41 -9.18
CA GLU A 223 -14.72 -12.45 -8.14
C GLU A 223 -15.09 -11.57 -6.92
N THR A 224 -14.86 -12.13 -5.74
CA THR A 224 -14.95 -11.46 -4.45
C THR A 224 -13.81 -11.91 -3.54
N THR A 225 -13.70 -11.29 -2.37
CA THR A 225 -12.73 -11.65 -1.34
C THR A 225 -13.46 -12.12 -0.08
N SER A 226 -12.78 -12.91 0.75
CA SER A 226 -13.31 -13.46 2.02
C SER A 226 -13.44 -12.37 3.10
N GLY A 227 -14.12 -12.68 4.21
CA GLY A 227 -14.29 -11.74 5.32
C GLY A 227 -15.35 -10.64 5.12
N GLY A 228 -16.24 -10.81 4.12
CA GLY A 228 -17.32 -9.86 3.85
C GLY A 228 -16.86 -8.57 3.18
N ARG A 229 -17.55 -7.44 3.46
CA ARG A 229 -17.29 -6.15 2.79
C ARG A 229 -16.46 -5.17 3.62
N ALA A 230 -16.32 -5.41 4.93
CA ALA A 230 -15.72 -4.44 5.85
C ALA A 230 -14.31 -4.04 5.41
N LEU A 231 -13.41 -5.01 5.21
CA LEU A 231 -12.04 -4.76 4.79
C LEU A 231 -11.99 -3.91 3.51
N LYS A 232 -12.83 -4.21 2.52
CA LYS A 232 -12.91 -3.43 1.27
C LYS A 232 -13.18 -1.94 1.51
N PHE A 233 -13.98 -1.57 2.51
CA PHE A 233 -14.30 -0.17 2.82
C PHE A 233 -13.22 0.50 3.68
N PHE A 234 -12.70 -0.22 4.67
CA PHE A 234 -11.73 0.30 5.63
C PHE A 234 -10.31 0.41 5.05
N SER A 235 -9.89 -0.49 4.16
CA SER A 235 -8.59 -0.40 3.49
C SER A 235 -8.42 0.92 2.74
N SER A 236 -7.29 1.57 2.92
CA SER A 236 -6.89 2.75 2.15
C SER A 236 -6.38 2.38 0.78
N ILE A 237 -5.66 1.26 0.68
CA ILE A 237 -5.16 0.71 -0.57
C ILE A 237 -5.66 -0.72 -0.71
N ARG A 238 -6.08 -1.11 -1.92
CA ARG A 238 -6.38 -2.50 -2.27
C ARG A 238 -5.59 -2.87 -3.51
N LEU A 239 -4.87 -3.99 -3.43
CA LEU A 239 -3.98 -4.49 -4.46
C LEU A 239 -4.51 -5.83 -4.96
N ASP A 240 -4.68 -5.96 -6.28
CA ASP A 240 -4.96 -7.21 -6.98
C ASP A 240 -3.65 -7.71 -7.59
N ILE A 241 -3.09 -8.80 -7.06
CA ILE A 241 -1.82 -9.38 -7.48
C ILE A 241 -2.04 -10.72 -8.18
N ARG A 242 -1.48 -10.87 -9.38
CA ARG A 242 -1.64 -12.07 -10.24
C ARG A 242 -0.34 -12.48 -10.87
N ARG A 243 -0.09 -13.79 -10.91
CA ARG A 243 0.97 -14.37 -11.72
C ARG A 243 0.57 -14.27 -13.20
N LYS A 244 1.45 -13.75 -14.03
CA LYS A 244 1.27 -13.62 -15.48
C LYS A 244 1.95 -14.76 -16.22
N ASP A 245 3.26 -14.90 -16.04
CA ASP A 245 4.09 -15.89 -16.76
C ASP A 245 5.15 -16.51 -15.83
N GLN A 246 5.69 -17.66 -16.24
CA GLN A 246 6.88 -18.25 -15.61
C GLN A 246 8.15 -17.72 -16.26
N LEU A 247 9.13 -17.37 -15.45
CA LEU A 247 10.47 -17.02 -15.90
C LEU A 247 11.33 -18.29 -15.92
N LYS A 248 11.93 -18.59 -17.08
CA LYS A 248 12.72 -19.79 -17.31
C LYS A 248 14.10 -19.44 -17.84
N THR A 249 15.10 -20.21 -17.43
CA THR A 249 16.43 -20.19 -18.04
C THR A 249 16.41 -20.85 -19.43
N PRO A 250 17.47 -20.70 -20.26
CA PRO A 250 17.55 -21.34 -21.58
C PRO A 250 17.41 -22.86 -21.56
N ASP A 251 17.81 -23.52 -20.47
CA ASP A 251 17.65 -24.97 -20.23
C ASP A 251 16.24 -25.37 -19.75
N GLY A 252 15.32 -24.39 -19.61
CA GLY A 252 13.90 -24.62 -19.31
C GLY A 252 13.56 -24.68 -17.81
N LYS A 253 14.54 -24.54 -16.92
CA LYS A 253 14.32 -24.48 -15.47
C LYS A 253 13.56 -23.21 -15.09
N VAL A 254 12.48 -23.35 -14.31
CA VAL A 254 11.72 -22.21 -13.79
C VAL A 254 12.50 -21.57 -12.64
N ILE A 255 12.78 -20.27 -12.76
CA ILE A 255 13.55 -19.49 -11.78
C ILE A 255 12.74 -18.40 -11.09
N GLY A 256 11.53 -18.13 -11.57
CA GLY A 256 10.67 -17.11 -10.99
C GLY A 256 9.37 -16.95 -11.77
N ASN A 257 8.65 -15.88 -11.46
CA ASN A 257 7.38 -15.55 -12.08
C ASN A 257 7.32 -14.06 -12.44
N ARG A 258 6.87 -13.77 -13.66
CA ARG A 258 6.40 -12.43 -14.03
C ARG A 258 5.05 -12.21 -13.35
N THR A 259 4.96 -11.14 -12.57
CA THR A 259 3.81 -10.85 -11.72
C THR A 259 3.26 -9.47 -12.08
N LYS A 260 1.94 -9.35 -12.08
CA LYS A 260 1.23 -8.09 -12.28
C LYS A 260 0.52 -7.72 -11.00
N ILE A 261 0.64 -6.47 -10.58
CA ILE A 261 -0.14 -5.91 -9.47
C ILE A 261 -0.92 -4.70 -9.95
N LYS A 262 -2.18 -4.60 -9.52
CA LYS A 262 -3.07 -3.50 -9.87
C LYS A 262 -3.65 -2.87 -8.61
N VAL A 263 -3.65 -1.54 -8.57
CA VAL A 263 -4.28 -0.76 -7.51
C VAL A 263 -5.78 -0.66 -7.79
N VAL A 264 -6.61 -1.47 -7.15
CA VAL A 264 -8.08 -1.40 -7.35
C VAL A 264 -8.77 -0.40 -6.43
N LYS A 265 -8.04 0.10 -5.43
CA LYS A 265 -8.48 1.19 -4.55
C LYS A 265 -7.26 1.93 -4.05
N ASN A 266 -7.32 3.26 -4.06
CA ASN A 266 -6.31 4.13 -3.50
C ASN A 266 -6.99 5.37 -2.90
N LYS A 267 -6.74 5.66 -1.62
CA LYS A 267 -7.27 6.84 -0.90
C LYS A 267 -6.22 7.96 -0.76
N VAL A 268 -4.99 7.75 -1.22
CA VAL A 268 -3.88 8.72 -1.04
C VAL A 268 -3.31 9.22 -2.37
N ALA A 269 -3.63 8.55 -3.46
CA ALA A 269 -3.27 8.92 -4.83
C ALA A 269 -4.32 8.34 -5.81
N PRO A 270 -4.25 8.67 -7.11
CA PRO A 270 -5.14 8.07 -8.11
C PRO A 270 -5.12 6.53 -8.08
N PRO A 271 -6.29 5.87 -8.14
CA PRO A 271 -6.39 4.41 -8.25
C PRO A 271 -6.24 3.93 -9.71
N PHE A 272 -6.29 2.61 -9.90
CA PHE A 272 -6.33 1.89 -11.19
C PHE A 272 -5.04 1.88 -12.00
N THR A 273 -3.95 2.35 -11.40
CA THR A 273 -2.60 2.09 -11.87
C THR A 273 -2.22 0.61 -11.70
N GLU A 274 -1.33 0.14 -12.55
CA GLU A 274 -0.81 -1.23 -12.52
C GLU A 274 0.66 -1.23 -12.93
N CYS A 275 1.40 -2.23 -12.46
CA CYS A 275 2.76 -2.46 -12.90
C CYS A 275 3.06 -3.96 -12.97
N GLU A 276 4.10 -4.31 -13.73
CA GLU A 276 4.64 -5.66 -13.79
C GLU A 276 6.03 -5.71 -13.19
N PHE A 277 6.35 -6.82 -12.52
CA PHE A 277 7.63 -7.04 -11.88
C PHE A 277 7.92 -8.53 -11.79
N ASP A 278 9.17 -8.86 -11.51
CA ASP A 278 9.62 -10.24 -11.40
C ASP A 278 9.67 -10.64 -9.93
N ILE A 279 9.11 -11.81 -9.61
CA ILE A 279 9.35 -12.51 -8.35
C ILE A 279 10.28 -13.67 -8.65
N MET A 280 11.52 -13.59 -8.20
CA MET A 280 12.53 -14.63 -8.34
C MET A 280 12.53 -15.52 -7.10
N TYR A 281 12.79 -16.82 -7.27
CA TYR A 281 12.78 -17.76 -6.15
C TYR A 281 14.00 -17.63 -5.22
N ASP A 282 15.06 -16.97 -5.67
CA ASP A 282 16.33 -16.78 -4.97
C ASP A 282 16.54 -15.38 -4.38
N GLU A 283 15.65 -14.42 -4.66
CA GLU A 283 15.72 -13.07 -4.08
C GLU A 283 14.37 -12.45 -3.70
N GLY A 284 13.23 -13.05 -4.07
CA GLY A 284 11.93 -12.42 -3.91
C GLY A 284 11.63 -11.39 -5.01
N ILE A 285 11.14 -10.21 -4.66
CA ILE A 285 10.83 -9.17 -5.65
C ILE A 285 12.14 -8.60 -6.23
N SER A 286 12.33 -8.69 -7.55
CA SER A 286 13.57 -8.26 -8.18
C SER A 286 13.62 -6.73 -8.34
N ALA A 287 14.24 -6.05 -7.37
CA ALA A 287 14.42 -4.59 -7.42
C ALA A 287 15.15 -4.13 -8.70
N MET A 288 16.20 -4.84 -9.11
CA MET A 288 16.96 -4.51 -10.32
C MET A 288 16.18 -4.81 -11.60
N GLY A 289 15.37 -5.86 -11.60
CA GLY A 289 14.44 -6.13 -12.71
C GLY A 289 13.44 -4.99 -12.90
N SER A 290 12.85 -4.51 -11.80
CA SER A 290 11.95 -3.36 -11.82
C SER A 290 12.65 -2.07 -12.28
N LEU A 291 13.89 -1.83 -11.83
CA LEU A 291 14.66 -0.65 -12.23
C LEU A 291 14.97 -0.65 -13.74
N LEU A 292 15.34 -1.81 -14.30
CA LEU A 292 15.57 -1.96 -15.73
C LEU A 292 14.29 -1.72 -16.55
N ASP A 293 13.18 -2.31 -16.13
CA ASP A 293 11.90 -2.15 -16.83
C ASP A 293 11.47 -0.69 -16.87
N LEU A 294 11.51 0.00 -15.73
CA LEU A 294 11.21 1.42 -15.66
C LEU A 294 12.20 2.26 -16.48
N GLY A 295 13.49 1.93 -16.43
CA GLY A 295 14.51 2.63 -17.21
C GLY A 295 14.24 2.53 -18.71
N LEU A 296 13.82 1.36 -19.19
CA LEU A 296 13.45 1.14 -20.59
C LEU A 296 12.15 1.85 -20.96
N GLU A 297 11.13 1.75 -20.11
CA GLU A 297 9.83 2.39 -20.30
C GLU A 297 9.94 3.90 -20.42
N HIS A 298 10.70 4.53 -19.50
CA HIS A 298 10.95 5.97 -19.51
C HIS A 298 12.05 6.40 -20.47
N LYS A 299 12.61 5.51 -21.30
CA LYS A 299 13.71 5.82 -22.24
C LYS A 299 14.92 6.45 -21.54
N VAL A 300 15.22 6.02 -20.32
CA VAL A 300 16.47 6.32 -19.58
C VAL A 300 17.52 5.28 -19.96
N LEU A 301 17.09 4.03 -20.15
CA LEU A 301 17.86 2.95 -20.74
C LEU A 301 17.44 2.74 -22.19
N GLU A 302 18.41 2.40 -23.04
CA GLU A 302 18.20 2.14 -24.45
C GLU A 302 18.58 0.71 -24.81
N LYS A 303 17.78 0.07 -25.67
CA LYS A 303 18.16 -1.21 -26.29
C LYS A 303 18.91 -0.96 -27.60
N LYS A 304 20.17 -1.39 -27.67
CA LYS A 304 21.01 -1.40 -28.88
C LYS A 304 21.23 -2.85 -29.32
N GLY A 305 20.28 -3.38 -30.10
CA GLY A 305 20.24 -4.81 -30.42
C GLY A 305 19.99 -5.64 -29.15
N ALA A 306 20.91 -6.55 -28.83
CA ALA A 306 20.86 -7.34 -27.60
C ALA A 306 21.38 -6.58 -26.36
N TRP A 307 22.01 -5.42 -26.53
CA TRP A 307 22.63 -4.67 -25.43
C TRP A 307 21.68 -3.65 -24.81
N ILE A 308 21.78 -3.47 -23.50
CA ILE A 308 21.13 -2.39 -22.74
C ILE A 308 22.20 -1.35 -22.42
N ALA A 309 21.92 -0.09 -22.73
CA ALA A 309 22.84 1.03 -22.53
C ALA A 309 22.21 2.14 -21.67
N PHE A 310 23.03 2.84 -20.91
CA PHE A 310 22.69 4.04 -20.13
C PHE A 310 23.61 5.18 -20.56
N ASN A 311 23.06 6.30 -21.03
CA ASN A 311 23.83 7.45 -21.53
C ASN A 311 24.94 7.09 -22.55
N GLY A 312 24.67 6.09 -23.40
CA GLY A 312 25.63 5.60 -24.40
C GLY A 312 26.59 4.52 -23.92
N GLU A 313 26.77 4.33 -22.61
CA GLU A 313 27.59 3.27 -22.03
C GLU A 313 26.83 1.95 -21.94
N LEU A 314 27.49 0.84 -22.27
CA LEU A 314 26.89 -0.50 -22.23
C LEU A 314 26.78 -0.99 -20.78
N VAL A 315 25.55 -1.29 -20.35
CA VAL A 315 25.27 -1.83 -19.01
C VAL A 315 25.36 -3.36 -19.02
N GLY A 316 24.80 -4.01 -20.03
CA GLY A 316 24.84 -5.47 -20.15
C GLY A 316 24.19 -5.99 -21.42
N GLN A 317 24.55 -7.22 -21.81
CA GLN A 317 23.97 -7.91 -22.96
C GLN A 317 22.77 -8.75 -22.51
N GLY A 318 21.57 -8.28 -22.81
CA GLY A 318 20.32 -8.90 -22.35
C GLY A 318 19.93 -8.50 -20.92
N ARG A 319 18.77 -9.00 -20.48
CA ARG A 319 18.15 -8.62 -19.19
C ARG A 319 18.97 -9.09 -17.99
N GLU A 320 19.33 -10.37 -17.94
CA GLU A 320 20.00 -10.94 -16.76
C GLU A 320 21.40 -10.35 -16.56
N ALA A 321 22.20 -10.23 -17.63
CA ALA A 321 23.52 -9.59 -17.52
C ALA A 321 23.44 -8.13 -17.06
N ALA A 322 22.42 -7.39 -17.51
CA ALA A 322 22.21 -6.02 -17.04
C ALA A 322 21.76 -5.99 -15.56
N LYS A 323 20.94 -6.94 -15.09
CA LYS A 323 20.59 -7.06 -13.66
C LYS A 323 21.83 -7.28 -12.83
N ASP A 324 22.69 -8.22 -13.23
CA ASP A 324 23.91 -8.55 -12.49
C ASP A 324 24.89 -7.36 -12.46
N ALA A 325 25.03 -6.63 -13.57
CA ALA A 325 25.84 -5.42 -13.62
C ALA A 325 25.35 -4.33 -12.65
N LEU A 326 24.02 -4.14 -12.55
CA LEU A 326 23.43 -3.18 -11.59
C LEU A 326 23.57 -3.65 -10.14
N LYS A 327 23.47 -4.96 -9.87
CA LYS A 327 23.73 -5.52 -8.53
C LYS A 327 25.18 -5.29 -8.10
N GLN A 328 26.13 -5.48 -9.03
CA GLN A 328 27.56 -5.30 -8.76
C GLN A 328 27.98 -3.83 -8.68
N ASN A 329 27.21 -2.92 -9.29
CA ASN A 329 27.48 -1.49 -9.26
C ASN A 329 26.30 -0.67 -8.71
N PRO A 330 26.17 -0.57 -7.37
CA PRO A 330 25.09 0.18 -6.73
C PRO A 330 25.08 1.68 -7.07
N GLN A 331 26.24 2.27 -7.37
CA GLN A 331 26.34 3.69 -7.75
C GLN A 331 25.67 3.95 -9.10
N LEU A 332 25.86 3.03 -10.07
CA LEU A 332 25.17 3.08 -11.35
C LEU A 332 23.66 2.89 -11.19
N ALA A 333 23.25 1.93 -10.36
CA ALA A 333 21.83 1.69 -10.08
C ALA A 333 21.14 2.92 -9.48
N GLU A 334 21.75 3.58 -8.48
CA GLU A 334 21.21 4.83 -7.91
C GLU A 334 21.19 5.97 -8.93
N LYS A 335 22.22 6.11 -9.77
CA LYS A 335 22.23 7.13 -10.83
C LYS A 335 21.06 6.93 -11.81
N ILE A 336 20.83 5.70 -12.27
CA ILE A 336 19.70 5.36 -13.14
C ILE A 336 18.38 5.66 -12.45
N LYS A 337 18.24 5.26 -11.19
CA LYS A 337 17.05 5.50 -10.37
C LYS A 337 16.75 7.00 -10.22
N SER A 338 17.74 7.83 -9.90
CA SER A 338 17.58 9.29 -9.82
C SER A 338 17.11 9.87 -11.16
N THR A 339 17.72 9.46 -12.27
CA THR A 339 17.30 9.93 -13.60
C THR A 339 15.88 9.49 -13.96
N ILE A 340 15.46 8.28 -13.57
CA ILE A 340 14.08 7.81 -13.74
C ILE A 340 13.11 8.69 -12.94
N LEU A 341 13.42 8.97 -11.67
CA LEU A 341 12.57 9.80 -10.81
C LEU A 341 12.43 11.23 -11.34
N GLU A 342 13.52 11.83 -11.82
CA GLU A 342 13.50 13.15 -12.46
C GLU A 342 12.62 13.17 -13.71
N LYS A 343 12.74 12.14 -14.57
CA LYS A 343 12.02 12.07 -15.85
C LYS A 343 10.55 11.70 -15.70
N ALA A 344 10.22 10.88 -14.70
CA ALA A 344 8.85 10.54 -14.37
C ALA A 344 8.07 11.72 -13.75
N GLN A 345 8.74 12.84 -13.44
CA GLN A 345 8.17 13.99 -12.73
C GLN A 345 7.58 13.63 -11.35
N ILE A 346 7.94 12.47 -10.80
CA ILE A 346 7.50 12.00 -9.49
C ILE A 346 8.56 12.45 -8.48
N LYS A 347 8.31 13.59 -7.83
CA LYS A 347 9.04 13.91 -6.59
C LYS A 347 8.51 13.02 -5.47
N PRO A 348 9.38 12.37 -4.67
CA PRO A 348 8.94 11.64 -3.50
C PRO A 348 8.07 12.53 -2.59
N GLY A 349 6.80 12.15 -2.44
CA GLY A 349 5.83 12.83 -1.56
C GLY A 349 5.06 14.01 -2.16
N ASP A 350 5.04 14.21 -3.48
CA ASP A 350 4.01 15.04 -4.12
C ASP A 350 2.86 14.14 -4.61
N PRO A 351 1.58 14.45 -4.29
CA PRO A 351 0.46 13.78 -4.94
C PRO A 351 0.56 14.04 -6.44
N ALA A 352 0.61 12.98 -7.25
CA ALA A 352 0.73 13.06 -8.69
C ALA A 352 -0.22 14.12 -9.26
N ALA A 353 0.34 15.21 -9.77
CA ALA A 353 -0.40 16.24 -10.47
C ALA A 353 -1.03 15.62 -11.72
N GLY A 354 -2.29 15.98 -11.95
CA GLY A 354 -3.16 15.37 -12.94
C GLY A 354 -2.61 15.43 -14.37
N ALA A 355 -3.13 14.48 -15.16
CA ALA A 355 -2.97 14.37 -16.59
C ALA A 355 -3.05 15.73 -17.29
N ASN A 356 -2.09 15.96 -18.19
CA ASN A 356 -2.14 17.07 -19.14
C ASN A 356 -3.46 17.02 -19.90
N GLU A 357 -4.18 18.14 -19.88
CA GLU A 357 -5.19 18.48 -20.86
C GLU A 357 -4.48 18.76 -22.19
N GLU A 358 -4.74 17.92 -23.20
CA GLU A 358 -4.79 18.32 -24.62
C GLU A 358 -6.04 17.74 -25.26
#